data_AF-A0A1X0QDA5-F1
#
_entry.id   AF-A0A1X0QDA5-F1
#
_cell.length_a   1.000
_cell.length_b   1.000
_cell.length_c   1.000
_cell.angle_alpha   90.00
_cell.angle_beta   90.00
_cell.angle_gamma   90.00
#
_symmetry.space_group_name_H-M   'P 1'
#
loop_
_entity.id
_entity.type
_entity.pdbx_description
1 polymer ?
#
loop_
_entity_poly.entity_id
_entity_poly.type
_entity_poly.pdbx_seq_one_letter_code
_entity_poly.pdbx_strand_id
1 'polypeptide(L)'
;MNQFKFITKKNPHKNAKGMMRLYLEETVREYAEKKYGDLDKIEELKEERSEKRMATKLAKLKKRVKSMKKRTFVNEEKIFHTHDFKINGKYGKCECGLEIEMDFIE
;
A
#
# COMPACT_ATOMS: atom_id res chain seq x y z
N MET A 1 3.95 30.48 -26.15
CA MET A 1 3.55 29.05 -26.12
C MET A 1 2.18 28.87 -26.78
N ASN A 2 2.12 28.88 -28.11
CA ASN A 2 0.91 28.46 -28.83
C ASN A 2 1.39 27.73 -30.09
N GLN A 3 1.94 26.53 -29.90
CA GLN A 3 2.64 25.80 -30.97
C GLN A 3 1.67 25.04 -31.89
N PHE A 4 0.40 24.87 -31.48
CA PHE A 4 -0.61 24.14 -32.25
C PHE A 4 -1.93 24.89 -32.32
N LYS A 5 -2.59 24.81 -33.47
CA LYS A 5 -4.00 25.20 -33.62
C LYS A 5 -4.86 24.20 -32.84
N PHE A 6 -5.85 24.71 -32.12
CA PHE A 6 -6.82 23.91 -31.41
C PHE A 6 -8.21 24.53 -31.53
N ILE A 7 -9.23 23.68 -31.43
CA ILE A 7 -10.61 24.14 -31.23
C ILE A 7 -10.99 23.98 -29.77
N THR A 8 -11.86 24.86 -29.28
CA THR A 8 -12.42 24.75 -27.93
C THR A 8 -13.84 24.21 -27.98
N LYS A 9 -14.16 23.27 -27.08
CA LYS A 9 -15.50 22.72 -26.89
C LYS A 9 -15.83 22.71 -25.40
N LYS A 10 -17.12 22.74 -25.06
CA LYS A 10 -17.55 22.49 -23.68
C LYS A 10 -17.11 21.08 -23.27
N ASN A 11 -16.63 20.92 -22.04
CA ASN A 11 -16.28 19.61 -21.53
C ASN A 11 -17.55 18.74 -21.46
N PRO A 12 -17.54 17.51 -22.03
CA PRO A 12 -18.74 16.65 -22.10
C PRO A 12 -19.25 16.20 -20.73
N HIS A 13 -18.43 16.22 -19.68
CA HIS A 13 -18.87 15.87 -18.33
C HIS A 13 -19.70 17.00 -17.70
N LYS A 14 -20.91 16.67 -17.23
CA LYS A 14 -21.90 17.62 -16.67
C LYS A 14 -21.35 18.56 -15.59
N ASN A 15 -20.39 18.10 -14.79
CA ASN A 15 -19.81 18.86 -13.66
C ASN A 15 -18.43 19.44 -13.95
N ALA A 16 -17.90 19.28 -15.17
CA ALA A 16 -16.58 19.78 -15.49
C ALA A 16 -16.63 21.29 -15.76
N LYS A 17 -15.87 22.06 -14.97
CA LYS A 17 -15.67 23.49 -15.19
C LYS A 17 -14.57 23.68 -16.23
N GLY A 18 -14.83 24.45 -17.28
CA GLY A 18 -13.85 24.87 -18.29
C GLY A 18 -14.10 24.32 -19.69
N MET A 19 -13.31 24.83 -20.64
CA MET A 19 -13.34 24.42 -22.06
C MET A 19 -12.28 23.35 -22.33
N MET A 20 -12.65 22.32 -23.07
CA MET A 20 -11.75 21.30 -23.60
C MET A 20 -11.06 21.83 -24.86
N ARG A 21 -9.73 21.72 -24.93
CA ARG A 21 -8.94 21.99 -26.13
C ARG A 21 -8.77 20.70 -26.92
N LEU A 22 -9.17 20.71 -28.18
CA LEU A 22 -9.03 19.59 -29.09
C LEU A 22 -7.97 19.94 -30.13
N TYR A 23 -6.97 19.06 -30.26
CA TYR A 23 -5.88 19.15 -31.21
C TYR A 23 -6.06 18.08 -32.28
N LEU A 24 -5.54 18.33 -33.49
CA LEU A 24 -5.49 17.31 -34.53
C LEU A 24 -4.38 16.31 -34.21
N GLU A 25 -4.68 15.01 -34.33
CA GLU A 25 -3.78 13.94 -33.91
C GLU A 25 -2.45 13.95 -34.67
N GLU A 26 -2.51 14.14 -35.99
CA GLU A 26 -1.34 14.18 -36.88
C GLU A 26 -0.33 15.23 -36.43
N THR A 27 -0.79 16.44 -36.09
CA THR A 27 0.09 17.55 -35.68
C THR A 27 0.75 17.27 -34.33
N VAL A 28 0.04 16.59 -33.43
CA VAL A 28 0.58 16.18 -32.12
C VAL A 28 1.60 15.06 -32.30
N ARG A 29 1.33 14.10 -33.19
CA ARG A 29 2.23 12.97 -33.48
C ARG A 29 3.54 13.43 -34.09
N GLU A 30 3.50 14.23 -35.15
CA GLU A 30 4.71 14.79 -35.78
C GLU A 30 5.57 15.58 -34.79
N TYR A 31 4.93 16.34 -33.90
CA TYR A 31 5.66 17.07 -32.87
C TYR A 31 6.28 16.15 -31.82
N ALA A 32 5.55 15.13 -31.39
CA ALA A 32 6.05 14.15 -30.44
C ALA A 32 7.28 13.44 -31.02
N GLU A 33 7.23 13.06 -32.30
CA GLU A 33 8.35 12.45 -33.01
C GLU A 33 9.56 13.38 -33.07
N LYS A 34 9.36 14.65 -33.45
CA LYS A 34 10.43 15.66 -33.46
C LYS A 34 11.05 15.90 -32.07
N LYS A 35 10.28 15.77 -31.00
CA LYS A 35 10.71 16.10 -29.64
C LYS A 35 11.34 14.92 -28.91
N TYR A 36 10.78 13.73 -29.07
CA TYR A 36 11.15 12.53 -28.32
C TYR A 36 11.89 11.50 -29.18
N GLY A 37 12.01 11.76 -30.49
CA GLY A 37 12.58 10.83 -31.46
C GLY A 37 11.54 9.87 -32.02
N ASP A 38 11.99 8.71 -32.47
CA ASP A 38 11.13 7.75 -33.17
C ASP A 38 10.03 7.17 -32.27
N LEU A 39 9.04 6.53 -32.90
CA LEU A 39 7.89 5.91 -32.21
C LEU A 39 8.32 4.93 -31.12
N ASP A 40 9.40 4.17 -31.35
CA ASP A 40 9.92 3.19 -30.38
C ASP A 40 10.40 3.87 -29.09
N LYS A 41 11.14 4.98 -29.20
CA LYS A 41 11.60 5.78 -28.03
C LYS A 41 10.42 6.36 -27.27
N ILE A 42 9.37 6.77 -27.97
CA ILE A 42 8.15 7.28 -27.33
C ILE A 42 7.49 6.16 -26.52
N GLU A 43 7.44 4.93 -27.04
CA GLU A 43 6.85 3.81 -26.34
C GLU A 43 7.67 3.39 -25.12
N GLU A 44 9.01 3.30 -25.25
CA GLU A 44 9.91 3.08 -24.12
C GLU A 44 9.71 4.13 -23.00
N LEU A 45 9.57 5.41 -23.35
CA LEU A 45 9.29 6.47 -22.39
C LEU A 45 7.92 6.33 -21.72
N LYS A 46 6.91 5.79 -22.42
CA LYS A 46 5.60 5.51 -21.82
C LYS A 46 5.70 4.34 -20.83
N GLU A 47 6.42 3.29 -21.18
CA GLU A 47 6.66 2.14 -20.32
C GLU A 47 7.40 2.56 -19.05
N GLU A 48 8.51 3.28 -19.18
CA GLU A 48 9.29 3.78 -18.03
C GLU A 48 8.42 4.64 -17.09
N ARG A 49 7.54 5.48 -17.64
CA ARG A 49 6.59 6.27 -16.84
C ARG A 49 5.53 5.41 -16.17
N SER A 50 5.07 4.35 -16.82
CA SER A 50 4.11 3.39 -16.27
C SER A 50 4.72 2.65 -15.09
N GLU A 51 5.94 2.15 -15.23
CA GLU A 51 6.70 1.46 -14.19
C GLU A 51 6.93 2.36 -12.97
N LYS A 52 7.40 3.60 -13.19
CA LYS A 52 7.58 4.59 -12.10
C LYS A 52 6.29 4.86 -11.34
N ARG A 53 5.14 4.97 -12.04
CA ARG A 53 3.82 5.13 -11.40
C ARG A 53 3.45 3.91 -10.57
N MET A 54 3.68 2.70 -11.09
CA MET A 54 3.41 1.45 -10.38
C MET A 54 4.29 1.29 -9.14
N ALA A 55 5.60 1.56 -9.25
CA ALA A 55 6.53 1.55 -8.13
C ALA A 55 6.10 2.53 -7.03
N THR A 56 5.68 3.75 -7.42
CA THR A 56 5.18 4.75 -6.47
C THR A 56 3.90 4.30 -5.76
N LYS A 57 2.95 3.69 -6.48
CA LYS A 57 1.72 3.13 -5.89
C LYS A 57 2.05 2.01 -4.90
N LEU A 58 2.95 1.10 -5.28
CA LEU A 58 3.39 0.00 -4.44
C LEU A 58 4.08 0.51 -3.16
N ALA A 59 4.96 1.50 -3.27
CA ALA A 59 5.63 2.11 -2.12
C ALA A 59 4.63 2.76 -1.15
N LYS A 60 3.63 3.49 -1.67
CA LYS A 60 2.55 4.06 -0.86
C LYS A 60 1.75 2.97 -0.14
N LEU A 61 1.42 1.88 -0.83
CA LEU A 61 0.70 0.75 -0.23
C LEU A 61 1.53 0.10 0.88
N LYS A 62 2.81 -0.23 0.62
CA LYS A 62 3.73 -0.79 1.61
C LYS A 62 3.83 0.09 2.85
N LYS A 63 3.91 1.42 2.68
CA LYS A 63 3.94 2.38 3.78
C LYS A 63 2.66 2.32 4.62
N ARG A 64 1.48 2.26 3.98
CA ARG A 64 0.18 2.13 4.67
C ARG A 64 0.08 0.82 5.44
N VAL A 65 0.49 -0.30 4.84
CA VAL A 65 0.49 -1.61 5.49
C VAL A 65 1.44 -1.63 6.69
N LYS A 66 2.66 -1.11 6.55
CA LYS A 66 3.62 -1.01 7.66
C LYS A 66 3.06 -0.17 8.80
N SER A 67 2.43 0.97 8.51
CA SER A 67 1.81 1.80 9.56
C SER A 67 0.63 1.10 10.23
N MET A 68 -0.15 0.33 9.47
CA MET A 68 -1.28 -0.43 10.01
C MET A 68 -0.78 -1.52 10.95
N LYS A 69 0.19 -2.34 10.51
CA LYS A 69 0.83 -3.36 11.36
C LYS A 69 1.33 -2.75 12.66
N LYS A 70 2.04 -1.61 12.61
CA LYS A 70 2.52 -0.94 13.83
C LYS A 70 1.39 -0.55 14.80
N ARG A 71 0.22 -0.17 14.29
CA ARG A 71 -0.95 0.21 15.12
C ARG A 71 -1.70 -1.00 15.66
N THR A 72 -1.74 -2.10 14.92
CA THR A 72 -2.53 -3.30 15.25
C THR A 72 -1.70 -4.39 15.92
N PHE A 73 -0.37 -4.26 15.96
CA PHE A 73 0.49 -5.25 16.60
C PHE A 73 0.28 -5.16 18.11
N VAL A 74 -0.39 -6.16 18.66
CA VAL A 74 -0.43 -6.41 20.10
C VAL A 74 0.82 -7.22 20.43
N ASN A 75 1.69 -6.67 21.28
CA ASN A 75 2.77 -7.45 21.88
C ASN A 75 2.11 -8.42 22.88
N GLU A 76 1.84 -9.64 22.44
CA GLU A 76 1.58 -10.73 23.38
C GLU A 76 2.93 -11.10 24.01
N GLU A 77 3.24 -10.46 25.14
CA GLU A 77 4.34 -10.92 25.99
C GLU A 77 3.96 -12.30 26.52
N LYS A 78 4.49 -13.34 25.89
CA LYS A 78 4.40 -14.71 26.40
C LYS A 78 5.31 -14.78 27.62
N ILE A 79 4.73 -14.57 28.81
CA ILE A 79 5.42 -14.72 30.07
C ILE A 79 5.56 -16.22 30.33
N PHE A 80 6.76 -16.75 30.13
CA PHE A 80 7.12 -18.11 30.55
C PHE A 80 7.62 -18.05 31.99
N HIS A 81 7.01 -18.81 32.88
CA HIS A 81 7.52 -19.04 34.24
C HIS A 81 7.43 -20.53 34.56
N THR A 82 8.33 -21.01 35.41
CA THR A 82 8.26 -22.36 35.94
C THR A 82 7.21 -22.39 37.06
N HIS A 83 6.31 -23.38 37.03
CA HIS A 83 5.28 -23.50 38.05
C HIS A 83 5.85 -24.15 39.31
N ASP A 84 6.12 -23.33 40.34
CA ASP A 84 6.40 -23.81 41.69
C ASP A 84 5.08 -23.93 42.44
N PHE A 85 4.62 -25.17 42.68
CA PHE A 85 3.38 -25.45 43.39
C PHE A 85 3.63 -25.52 44.90
N LYS A 86 2.97 -24.63 45.66
CA LYS A 86 2.93 -24.70 47.12
C LYS A 86 1.75 -25.58 47.52
N ILE A 87 1.99 -26.55 48.41
CA ILE A 87 1.00 -27.56 48.81
C ILE A 87 0.02 -26.95 49.82
N ASN A 88 -1.28 -26.98 49.48
CA ASN A 88 -2.39 -26.64 50.38
C ASN A 88 -3.36 -27.84 50.46
N GLY A 89 -2.99 -28.86 51.24
CA GLY A 89 -3.78 -30.08 51.36
C GLY A 89 -3.76 -30.94 50.10
N LYS A 90 -4.93 -31.21 49.50
CA LYS A 90 -5.08 -32.05 48.29
C LYS A 90 -4.67 -31.33 46.98
N TYR A 91 -4.46 -30.02 47.03
CA TYR A 91 -4.20 -29.19 45.84
C TYR A 91 -2.85 -28.48 45.94
N GLY A 92 -2.08 -28.52 44.85
CA GLY A 92 -0.91 -27.67 44.63
C GLY A 92 -1.33 -26.40 43.90
N LYS A 93 -1.06 -25.23 44.47
CA LYS A 93 -1.38 -23.94 43.85
C LYS A 93 -0.12 -23.17 43.48
N CYS A 94 -0.05 -22.71 42.23
CA CYS A 94 0.99 -21.81 41.75
C CYS A 94 0.51 -20.34 41.85
N GLU A 95 1.45 -19.39 41.99
CA GLU A 95 1.15 -17.95 42.08
C GLU A 95 0.47 -17.38 40.83
N CYS A 96 0.59 -18.06 39.69
CA CYS A 96 -0.14 -17.73 38.47
C CYS A 96 -1.62 -18.15 38.48
N GLY A 97 -2.11 -18.77 39.57
CA GLY A 97 -3.48 -19.24 39.70
C GLY A 97 -3.76 -20.62 39.12
N LEU A 98 -2.73 -21.36 38.69
CA LEU A 98 -2.86 -22.76 38.26
C LEU A 98 -2.96 -23.67 39.49
N GLU A 99 -3.99 -24.51 39.53
CA GLU A 99 -4.25 -25.48 40.61
C GLU A 99 -4.18 -26.90 40.03
N ILE A 100 -3.41 -27.77 40.69
CA ILE A 100 -3.26 -29.19 40.31
C ILE A 100 -3.68 -30.06 41.50
N GLU A 101 -4.50 -31.07 41.24
CA GLU A 101 -4.78 -32.13 42.22
C GLU A 101 -3.55 -33.03 42.36
N MET A 102 -3.03 -33.13 43.58
CA MET A 102 -1.89 -34.00 43.90
C MET A 102 -2.43 -35.23 44.62
N ASP A 103 -2.47 -36.37 43.93
CA ASP A 103 -2.74 -37.66 44.56
C ASP A 103 -1.43 -38.19 45.16
N PHE A 104 -1.38 -38.29 46.48
CA PHE A 104 -0.31 -38.99 47.18
C PHE A 104 -0.52 -40.49 46.94
N ILE A 105 0.28 -41.09 46.07
CA ILE A 105 0.38 -42.55 46.00
C ILE A 105 1.13 -42.96 47.27
N GLU A 106 0.43 -43.64 48.19
CA GLU A 106 0.99 -44.23 49.41
C GLU A 106 2.10 -45.24 49.13
#